data_AF-A0A928M0C8-F1
#
_entry.id   AF-A0A928M0C8-F1
#
_cell.length_a   1.000
_cell.length_b   1.000
_cell.length_c   1.000
_cell.angle_alpha   90.00
_cell.angle_beta   90.00
_cell.angle_gamma   90.00
#
_symmetry.space_group_name_H-M   'P 1'
#
loop_
_entity.id
_entity.type
_entity.pdbx_description
1 polymer ?
#
loop_
_entity_poly.entity_id
_entity_poly.type
_entity_poly.pdbx_seq_one_letter_code
_entity_poly.pdbx_strand_id
1 'polypeptide(L)'
;MTEFLRNWVLGIVAVSLTVSAVSALAGEGPLRRMVRLVGALLLLLSVLLPWKQDGDALLRRAYRDWDAVFQTELAAVQAAGTRQYEQAVRTALEEQAVALAAEQGIACSARIELEFRDGIPVPLSCRLFAGEVPAEQAEALCDTLRQMLGTDQITIQKE
;
A
#
# COMPACT_ATOMS: atom_id res chain seq x y z
N MET A 1 32.48 9.14 -3.56
CA MET A 1 32.19 7.74 -3.16
C MET A 1 33.43 6.85 -3.24
N THR A 2 34.20 6.87 -4.34
CA THR A 2 35.45 6.09 -4.50
C THR A 2 36.58 6.49 -3.54
N GLU A 3 36.72 7.78 -3.23
CA GLU A 3 37.79 8.24 -2.33
C GLU A 3 37.61 7.81 -0.87
N PHE A 4 36.37 7.78 -0.38
CA PHE A 4 36.05 7.27 0.96
C PHE A 4 36.41 5.79 1.08
N LEU A 5 35.99 4.99 0.09
CA LEU A 5 36.31 3.57 0.04
C LEU A 5 37.83 3.33 -0.05
N ARG A 6 38.53 4.14 -0.85
CA ARG A 6 40.00 4.09 -0.98
C ARG A 6 40.69 4.41 0.35
N ASN A 7 40.29 5.47 1.03
CA ASN A 7 40.89 5.89 2.30
C ASN A 7 40.62 4.87 3.42
N TRP A 8 39.43 4.25 3.41
CA TRP A 8 39.07 3.19 4.35
C TRP A 8 39.89 1.91 4.13
N VAL A 9 40.02 1.44 2.88
CA VAL A 9 40.87 0.29 2.55
C VAL A 9 42.33 0.57 2.92
N LEU A 10 42.84 1.78 2.64
CA LEU A 10 44.19 2.17 3.04
C LEU A 10 44.37 2.18 4.57
N GLY A 11 43.35 2.57 5.34
CA GLY A 11 43.34 2.47 6.80
C GLY A 11 43.43 1.03 7.30
N ILE A 12 42.70 0.10 6.69
CA ILE A 12 42.76 -1.33 7.02
C ILE A 12 44.16 -1.90 6.72
N VAL A 13 44.73 -1.56 5.57
CA VAL A 13 46.07 -2.01 5.17
C VAL A 13 47.13 -1.45 6.12
N ALA A 14 47.04 -0.17 6.50
CA ALA A 14 47.98 0.44 7.45
C ALA A 14 47.94 -0.23 8.83
N VAL A 15 46.74 -0.54 9.35
CA VAL A 15 46.57 -1.26 10.61
C VAL A 15 47.11 -2.70 10.51
N SER A 16 46.85 -3.42 9.41
CA SER A 16 47.34 -4.79 9.25
C SER A 16 48.87 -4.84 9.17
N LEU A 17 49.49 -3.88 8.47
CA LEU A 17 50.95 -3.74 8.40
C LEU A 17 51.56 -3.44 9.77
N THR A 18 50.92 -2.57 10.56
CA THR A 18 51.38 -2.23 11.91
C THR A 18 51.29 -3.42 12.84
N VAL A 19 50.18 -4.16 12.82
CA VAL A 19 50.00 -5.39 13.60
C VAL A 19 51.01 -6.46 13.20
N SER A 20 51.28 -6.61 11.89
CA SER A 20 52.26 -7.57 11.38
C SER A 20 53.68 -7.20 11.81
N ALA A 21 54.05 -5.92 11.74
CA ALA A 21 55.35 -5.42 12.20
C ALA A 21 55.56 -5.64 13.70
N VAL A 22 54.56 -5.29 14.53
CA VAL A 22 54.63 -5.51 16.00
C VAL A 22 54.67 -7.01 16.33
N SER A 23 53.97 -7.84 15.57
CA SER A 23 53.99 -9.29 15.74
C SER A 23 55.31 -9.94 15.31
N ALA A 24 56.05 -9.33 14.38
CA ALA A 24 57.38 -9.76 13.96
C ALA A 24 58.47 -9.36 14.97
N LEU A 25 58.27 -8.24 15.67
CA LEU A 25 59.13 -7.76 16.76
C LEU A 25 58.88 -8.51 18.08
N ALA A 26 57.67 -9.03 18.28
CA ALA A 26 57.33 -9.86 19.44
C ALA A 26 57.87 -11.29 19.25
N GLY A 27 58.86 -11.68 20.07
CA GLY A 27 59.41 -13.03 20.09
C GLY A 27 58.39 -14.13 20.42
N GLU A 28 58.84 -15.39 20.44
CA GLU A 28 57.98 -16.56 20.73
C GLU A 28 57.59 -16.62 22.22
N GLY A 29 56.58 -15.84 22.60
CA GLY A 29 56.08 -15.78 23.97
C GLY A 29 54.60 -15.42 24.07
N PRO A 30 54.03 -15.42 25.29
CA PRO A 30 52.61 -15.10 25.54
C PRO A 30 52.21 -13.69 25.06
N LEU A 31 53.16 -12.76 24.99
CA LEU A 31 53.01 -11.41 24.42
C LEU A 31 52.59 -11.43 22.94
N ARG A 32 53.11 -12.35 22.13
CA ARG A 32 52.73 -12.50 20.71
C ARG A 32 51.27 -12.89 20.55
N ARG A 33 50.74 -13.69 21.48
CA ARG A 33 49.33 -14.13 21.46
C ARG A 33 48.39 -12.97 21.82
N MET A 34 48.78 -12.10 22.75
CA MET A 34 48.01 -10.89 23.09
C MET A 34 48.04 -9.85 21.97
N VAL A 35 49.20 -9.57 21.37
CA VAL A 35 49.33 -8.65 20.23
C VAL A 35 48.46 -9.11 19.06
N ARG A 36 48.47 -10.40 18.76
CA ARG A 36 47.64 -10.96 17.67
C ARG A 36 46.14 -10.81 17.95
N LEU A 37 45.72 -11.00 19.20
CA LEU A 37 44.32 -10.82 19.61
C LEU A 37 43.87 -9.36 19.49
N VAL A 38 44.67 -8.42 20.02
CA VAL A 38 44.39 -6.99 19.96
C VAL A 38 44.39 -6.49 18.51
N GLY A 39 45.34 -6.95 17.70
CA GLY A 39 45.41 -6.63 16.28
C GLY A 39 44.22 -7.16 15.48
N ALA A 40 43.80 -8.41 15.73
CA ALA A 40 42.60 -8.97 15.10
C ALA A 40 41.32 -8.21 15.51
N LEU A 41 41.23 -7.80 16.79
CA LEU A 41 40.10 -7.01 17.29
C LEU A 41 40.07 -5.60 16.69
N LEU A 42 41.23 -4.97 16.51
CA LEU A 42 41.35 -3.68 15.83
C LEU A 42 41.00 -3.77 14.34
N LEU A 43 41.41 -4.86 13.67
CA LEU A 43 41.00 -5.12 12.29
C LEU A 43 39.49 -5.32 12.18
N LEU A 44 38.89 -6.10 13.08
CA LEU A 44 37.44 -6.28 13.15
C LEU A 44 36.71 -4.94 13.36
N LEU A 45 37.22 -4.11 14.29
CA LEU A 45 36.63 -2.82 14.59
C LEU A 45 36.77 -1.83 13.43
N SER A 46 37.91 -1.83 12.72
CA SER A 46 38.15 -1.00 11.54
C SER A 46 37.22 -1.36 10.38
N VAL A 47 36.87 -2.64 10.24
CA VAL A 47 35.87 -3.11 9.26
C VAL A 47 34.46 -2.65 9.63
N LEU A 48 34.13 -2.58 10.91
CA LEU A 48 32.83 -2.13 11.42
C LEU A 48 32.69 -0.60 11.53
N LEU A 49 33.79 0.15 11.56
CA LEU A 49 33.78 1.62 11.69
C LEU A 49 32.99 2.37 10.61
N PRO A 50 33.10 2.08 9.30
CA PRO A 50 32.38 2.82 8.25
C PRO A 50 30.87 2.61 8.32
N TRP A 51 30.42 1.47 8.87
CA TRP A 51 28.99 1.19 9.07
C TRP A 51 28.37 2.15 10.10
N LYS A 52 29.14 2.67 11.05
CA LYS A 52 28.64 3.60 12.07
C LYS A 52 28.47 5.05 11.59
N GLN A 53 29.24 5.47 10.57
CA GLN A 53 29.22 6.88 10.13
C GLN A 53 28.26 7.10 8.96
N ASP A 54 28.22 6.18 7.99
CA ASP A 54 27.38 6.33 6.78
C ASP A 54 26.18 5.37 6.74
N GLY A 55 26.19 4.31 7.56
CA GLY A 55 25.09 3.32 7.60
C GLY A 55 23.77 3.96 7.97
N ASP A 56 23.76 4.91 8.91
CA ASP A 56 22.55 5.62 9.33
C ASP A 56 21.95 6.48 8.20
N ALA A 57 22.77 7.17 7.43
CA ALA A 57 22.31 8.01 6.34
C ALA A 57 21.82 7.18 5.14
N LEU A 58 22.51 6.08 4.83
CA LEU A 58 22.14 5.16 3.76
C LEU A 58 20.89 4.35 4.11
N LEU A 59 20.77 3.83 5.34
CA LEU A 59 19.55 3.14 5.78
C LEU A 59 18.35 4.09 5.83
N ARG A 60 18.51 5.32 6.34
CA ARG A 60 17.41 6.30 6.37
C ARG A 60 16.97 6.70 4.96
N ARG A 61 17.89 6.76 4.00
CA ARG A 61 17.55 7.05 2.60
C ARG A 61 16.84 5.87 1.96
N ALA A 62 17.38 4.67 2.08
CA ALA A 62 16.75 3.44 1.57
C ALA A 62 15.35 3.21 2.18
N TYR A 63 15.20 3.48 3.48
CA TYR A 63 13.91 3.39 4.16
C TYR A 63 12.92 4.44 3.66
N ARG A 64 13.33 5.71 3.48
CA ARG A 64 12.46 6.74 2.93
C ARG A 64 12.02 6.45 1.50
N ASP A 65 12.94 5.96 0.67
CA ASP A 65 12.62 5.62 -0.71
C ASP A 65 11.63 4.44 -0.76
N TRP A 66 11.83 3.42 0.09
CA TRP A 66 10.90 2.30 0.23
C TRP A 66 9.54 2.74 0.79
N ASP A 67 9.50 3.58 1.82
CA ASP A 67 8.27 4.10 2.42
C ASP A 67 7.48 4.95 1.43
N ALA A 68 8.15 5.79 0.64
CA ALA A 68 7.49 6.58 -0.41
C ALA A 68 6.82 5.71 -1.48
N VAL A 69 7.48 4.63 -1.91
CA VAL A 69 6.90 3.66 -2.85
C VAL A 69 5.73 2.93 -2.20
N PHE A 70 5.91 2.45 -0.96
CA PHE A 70 4.88 1.73 -0.22
C PHE A 70 3.61 2.57 -0.02
N GLN A 71 3.74 3.84 0.37
CA GLN A 71 2.62 4.76 0.55
C GLN A 71 1.88 5.02 -0.77
N THR A 72 2.63 5.15 -1.87
CA THR A 72 2.04 5.35 -3.20
C THR A 72 1.23 4.13 -3.65
N GLU A 73 1.80 2.93 -3.48
CA GLU A 73 1.10 1.68 -3.79
C GLU A 73 -0.11 1.47 -2.87
N LEU A 74 0.02 1.75 -1.57
CA LEU A 74 -1.09 1.65 -0.62
C LEU A 74 -2.25 2.57 -1.00
N ALA A 75 -1.97 3.82 -1.39
CA ALA A 75 -2.99 4.75 -1.87
C ALA A 75 -3.67 4.26 -3.16
N ALA A 76 -2.90 3.67 -4.08
CA ALA A 76 -3.43 3.10 -5.32
C ALA A 76 -4.33 1.88 -5.04
N VAL A 77 -3.92 0.99 -4.14
CA VAL A 77 -4.69 -0.19 -3.72
C VAL A 77 -5.97 0.23 -2.99
N GLN A 78 -5.90 1.21 -2.09
CA GLN A 78 -7.08 1.74 -1.41
C GLN A 78 -8.07 2.35 -2.41
N ALA A 79 -7.60 3.20 -3.33
CA ALA A 79 -8.44 3.80 -4.35
C ALA A 79 -9.07 2.75 -5.29
N ALA A 80 -8.32 1.72 -5.67
CA ALA A 80 -8.83 0.61 -6.48
C ALA A 80 -9.88 -0.20 -5.71
N GLY A 81 -9.63 -0.51 -4.44
CA GLY A 81 -10.56 -1.23 -3.57
C GLY A 81 -11.87 -0.46 -3.36
N THR A 82 -11.80 0.84 -3.10
CA THR A 82 -12.99 1.69 -2.95
C THR A 82 -13.84 1.71 -4.22
N ARG A 83 -13.22 1.83 -5.41
CA ARG A 83 -13.94 1.80 -6.70
C ARG A 83 -14.56 0.44 -6.98
N GLN A 84 -13.84 -0.65 -6.71
CA GLN A 84 -14.36 -1.99 -6.90
C GLN A 84 -15.54 -2.27 -5.96
N TYR A 85 -15.44 -1.83 -4.70
CA TYR A 85 -16.51 -1.97 -3.72
C TYR A 85 -17.75 -1.15 -4.13
N GLU A 86 -17.56 0.10 -4.56
CA GLU A 86 -18.63 0.95 -5.08
C GLU A 86 -19.33 0.29 -6.28
N GLN A 87 -18.55 -0.23 -7.23
CA GLN A 87 -19.09 -0.86 -8.43
C GLN A 87 -19.85 -2.14 -8.10
N ALA A 88 -19.34 -2.98 -7.19
CA ALA A 88 -20.00 -4.20 -6.76
C ALA A 88 -21.35 -3.90 -6.07
N VAL A 89 -21.38 -2.91 -5.17
CA VAL A 89 -22.62 -2.49 -4.50
C VAL A 89 -23.62 -1.92 -5.50
N ARG A 90 -23.15 -1.09 -6.44
CA ARG A 90 -24.00 -0.50 -7.49
C ARG A 90 -24.66 -1.58 -8.34
N THR A 91 -23.86 -2.51 -8.87
CA THR A 91 -24.36 -3.58 -9.73
C THR A 91 -25.34 -4.48 -8.98
N ALA A 92 -25.05 -4.86 -7.72
CA ALA A 92 -25.96 -5.67 -6.93
C ALA A 92 -27.32 -4.99 -6.69
N LEU A 93 -27.33 -3.68 -6.42
CA LEU A 93 -28.56 -2.92 -6.23
C LEU A 93 -29.33 -2.74 -7.55
N GLU A 94 -28.63 -2.49 -8.65
CA GLU A 94 -29.25 -2.37 -9.98
C GLU A 94 -29.91 -3.70 -10.39
N GLU A 95 -29.20 -4.82 -10.22
CA GLU A 95 -29.75 -6.16 -10.49
C GLU A 95 -30.96 -6.47 -9.60
N GLN A 96 -30.91 -6.10 -8.32
CA GLN A 96 -32.04 -6.29 -7.41
C GLN A 96 -33.26 -5.44 -7.81
N ALA A 97 -33.05 -4.18 -8.23
CA ALA A 97 -34.13 -3.34 -8.72
C ALA A 97 -34.77 -3.90 -10.00
N VAL A 98 -33.96 -4.43 -10.93
CA VAL A 98 -34.45 -5.10 -12.14
C VAL A 98 -35.22 -6.38 -11.79
N ALA A 99 -34.74 -7.17 -10.83
CA ALA A 99 -35.42 -8.38 -10.39
C ALA A 99 -36.80 -8.07 -9.77
N LEU A 100 -36.89 -7.04 -8.92
CA LEU A 100 -38.17 -6.59 -8.33
C LEU A 100 -39.16 -6.14 -9.39
N ALA A 101 -38.70 -5.42 -10.42
CA ALA A 101 -39.56 -5.04 -11.54
C ALA A 101 -40.01 -6.25 -12.36
N ALA A 102 -39.11 -7.22 -12.61
CA ALA A 102 -39.42 -8.45 -13.32
C ALA A 102 -40.45 -9.33 -12.58
N GLU A 103 -40.42 -9.36 -11.25
CA GLU A 103 -41.44 -10.02 -10.42
C GLU A 103 -42.84 -9.40 -10.61
N GLN A 104 -42.91 -8.11 -10.95
CA GLN A 104 -44.14 -7.40 -11.30
C GLN A 104 -44.48 -7.47 -12.80
N GLY A 105 -43.70 -8.20 -13.60
CA GLY A 105 -43.91 -8.35 -15.05
C GLY A 105 -43.42 -7.16 -15.87
N ILE A 106 -42.61 -6.26 -15.28
CA ILE A 106 -42.08 -5.07 -15.93
C ILE A 106 -40.65 -5.36 -16.42
N ALA A 107 -40.43 -5.23 -17.72
CA ALA A 107 -39.07 -5.23 -18.28
C ALA A 107 -38.48 -3.82 -18.13
N CYS A 108 -37.43 -3.68 -17.32
CA CYS A 108 -36.72 -2.42 -17.15
C CYS A 108 -35.21 -2.62 -16.97
N SER A 109 -34.46 -1.55 -17.17
CA SER A 109 -33.08 -1.39 -16.74
C SER A 109 -33.00 -0.40 -15.58
N ALA A 110 -32.13 -0.63 -14.60
CA ALA A 110 -31.94 0.25 -13.46
C ALA A 110 -30.55 0.88 -13.49
N ARG A 111 -30.46 2.16 -13.14
CA ARG A 111 -29.20 2.87 -12.92
C ARG A 111 -29.23 3.56 -11.59
N ILE A 112 -28.30 3.21 -10.71
CA ILE A 112 -28.24 3.72 -9.34
C ILE A 112 -27.00 4.60 -9.17
N GLU A 113 -27.21 5.77 -8.57
CA GLU A 113 -26.14 6.65 -8.14
C GLU A 113 -25.89 6.44 -6.65
N LEU A 114 -24.62 6.33 -6.29
CA LEU A 114 -24.18 6.09 -4.93
C LEU A 114 -23.44 7.32 -4.41
N GLU A 115 -23.64 7.63 -3.14
CA GLU A 115 -22.88 8.62 -2.38
C GLU A 115 -22.10 7.90 -1.29
N PHE A 116 -20.88 8.35 -0.98
CA PHE A 116 -20.13 7.82 0.16
C PHE A 116 -20.51 8.56 1.44
N ARG A 117 -21.07 7.83 2.40
CA ARG A 117 -21.33 8.32 3.75
C ARG A 117 -20.53 7.46 4.73
N ASP A 118 -19.64 8.08 5.49
CA ASP A 118 -18.75 7.41 6.45
C ASP A 118 -17.94 6.24 5.85
N GLY A 119 -17.55 6.36 4.57
CA GLY A 119 -16.79 5.33 3.85
C GLY A 119 -17.64 4.17 3.30
N ILE A 120 -18.95 4.20 3.48
CA ILE A 120 -19.90 3.22 2.96
C ILE A 120 -20.65 3.85 1.77
N PRO A 121 -20.69 3.18 0.60
CA PRO A 121 -21.48 3.64 -0.53
C PRO A 121 -22.95 3.37 -0.25
N VAL A 122 -23.74 4.44 -0.15
CA VAL A 122 -25.19 4.41 0.08
C VAL A 122 -25.94 4.88 -1.16
N PRO A 123 -27.15 4.38 -1.43
CA PRO A 123 -27.95 4.82 -2.58
C PRO A 123 -28.38 6.27 -2.44
N LEU A 124 -28.06 7.09 -3.44
CA LEU A 124 -28.49 8.49 -3.54
C LEU A 124 -29.75 8.61 -4.39
N SER A 125 -29.73 8.04 -5.59
CA SER A 125 -30.86 8.09 -6.53
C SER A 125 -30.96 6.82 -7.36
N CYS A 126 -32.18 6.50 -7.79
CA CYS A 126 -32.46 5.39 -8.68
C CYS A 126 -33.18 5.89 -9.93
N ARG A 127 -32.64 5.56 -11.10
CA ARG A 127 -33.25 5.82 -12.40
C ARG A 127 -33.63 4.50 -13.04
N LEU A 128 -34.93 4.30 -13.25
CA LEU A 128 -35.45 3.16 -13.98
C LEU A 128 -35.71 3.56 -15.43
N PHE A 129 -35.31 2.72 -16.36
CA PHE A 129 -35.61 2.83 -17.79
C PHE A 129 -36.55 1.68 -18.13
N ALA A 130 -37.83 2.00 -18.36
CA ALA A 130 -38.85 1.01 -18.65
C ALA A 130 -39.69 1.46 -19.84
N GLY A 131 -40.33 0.49 -20.50
CA GLY A 131 -41.32 0.76 -21.55
C GLY A 131 -42.61 1.37 -20.99
N GLU A 132 -43.74 1.07 -21.63
CA GLU A 132 -45.04 1.55 -21.16
C GLU A 132 -45.49 0.78 -19.91
N VAL A 133 -45.29 1.40 -18.74
CA VAL A 133 -45.70 0.84 -17.44
C VAL A 133 -46.99 1.50 -16.97
N PRO A 134 -48.02 0.74 -16.57
CA PRO A 134 -49.23 1.29 -15.95
C PRO A 134 -48.89 2.12 -14.71
N ALA A 135 -49.54 3.27 -14.53
CA ALA A 135 -49.26 4.20 -13.43
C ALA A 135 -49.37 3.52 -12.04
N GLU A 136 -50.33 2.62 -11.86
CA GLU A 136 -50.53 1.87 -10.61
C GLU A 136 -49.36 0.93 -10.29
N GLN A 137 -48.80 0.26 -11.29
CA GLN A 137 -47.64 -0.63 -11.11
C GLN A 137 -46.35 0.17 -10.92
N ALA A 138 -46.21 1.31 -11.62
CA ALA A 138 -45.09 2.22 -11.46
C ALA A 138 -45.00 2.82 -10.04
N GLU A 139 -46.15 3.13 -9.43
CA GLU A 139 -46.22 3.65 -8.06
C GLU A 139 -45.88 2.57 -7.02
N ALA A 140 -46.43 1.36 -7.17
CA ALA A 140 -46.11 0.22 -6.30
C ALA A 140 -44.62 -0.18 -6.37
N LEU A 141 -44.02 -0.13 -7.56
CA LEU A 141 -42.59 -0.37 -7.74
C LEU A 141 -41.75 0.73 -7.08
N CYS A 142 -42.12 2.01 -7.27
CA CYS A 142 -41.44 3.12 -6.62
C CYS A 142 -41.46 2.99 -5.09
N ASP A 143 -42.59 2.62 -4.49
CA ASP A 143 -42.69 2.46 -3.04
C ASP A 143 -41.83 1.31 -2.50
N THR A 144 -41.82 0.18 -3.22
CA THR A 144 -40.96 -0.97 -2.86
C THR A 144 -39.48 -0.59 -2.95
N LEU A 145 -39.08 0.14 -3.99
CA LEU A 145 -37.71 0.59 -4.17
C LEU A 145 -37.30 1.66 -3.15
N ARG A 146 -38.21 2.55 -2.73
CA ARG A 146 -37.96 3.51 -1.65
C ARG A 146 -37.65 2.79 -0.35
N GLN A 147 -38.42 1.76 -0.03
CA GLN A 147 -38.20 0.96 1.18
C GLN A 147 -36.88 0.18 1.14
N MET A 148 -36.48 -0.31 -0.03
CA MET A 148 -35.25 -1.08 -0.22
C MET A 148 -33.99 -0.20 -0.25
N LEU A 149 -34.04 0.94 -0.95
CA LEU A 149 -32.90 1.84 -1.13
C LEU A 149 -32.77 2.89 -0.01
N GLY A 150 -33.84 3.15 0.73
CA GLY A 150 -33.88 4.20 1.75
C GLY A 150 -33.74 5.62 1.20
N THR A 151 -34.03 5.83 -0.10
CA THR A 151 -33.98 7.14 -0.77
C THR A 151 -35.33 7.46 -1.43
N ASP A 152 -35.71 8.74 -1.37
CA ASP A 152 -36.92 9.27 -2.00
C ASP A 152 -36.71 9.67 -3.47
N GLN A 153 -35.46 9.70 -3.94
CA GLN A 153 -35.11 10.13 -5.31
C GLN A 153 -35.18 8.96 -6.30
N ILE A 154 -36.40 8.57 -6.67
CA ILE A 154 -36.64 7.53 -7.68
C ILE A 154 -37.34 8.16 -8.88
N THR A 155 -36.74 8.01 -10.07
CA THR A 155 -37.27 8.54 -11.33
C THR A 155 -37.41 7.43 -12.35
N ILE A 156 -38.59 7.32 -12.96
CA ILE A 156 -38.83 6.41 -14.08
C ILE A 156 -38.74 7.23 -15.37
N GLN A 157 -37.84 6.84 -16.26
CA GLN A 157 -37.73 7.38 -17.61
C GLN A 157 -38.27 6.36 -18.61
N LYS A 158 -39.00 6.85 -19.62
CA LYS A 158 -39.45 6.02 -20.74
C LYS A 158 -38.26 5.80 -21.67
N GLU A 159 -37.98 4.55 -22.00
CA GLU A 159 -36.97 4.19 -23.00
C GLU A 159 -37.42 4.56 -24.42
#